data_AF-A0A959H8L3-F1
#
_entry.id   AF-A0A959H8L3-F1
#
_cell.length_a   1.000
_cell.length_b   1.000
_cell.length_c   1.000
_cell.angle_alpha   90.00
_cell.angle_beta   90.00
_cell.angle_gamma   90.00
#
_symmetry.space_group_name_H-M   'P 1'
#
loop_
_entity.id
_entity.type
_entity.pdbx_description
1 polymer ?
#
loop_
_entity_poly.entity_id
_entity_poly.type
_entity_poly.pdbx_seq_one_letter_code
_entity_poly.pdbx_strand_id
1 'polypeptide(L)'
;MNKENGIRQLAPQALWSNFADLNQVPRPSKREERVIEFMKGFGKKLGLDTSVDDVGNVVIKKPASPGKEGRPTVILQAHLDMVHQKNAGTDFDFESEGIRSFVDGEWVKAEGTTLGADNGIGVAAIMAVL
;
A
#
# COMPACT_ATOMS: atom_id res chain seq x y z
N MET A 1 -10.81 -4.17 -22.73
CA MET A 1 -9.72 -4.39 -21.75
C MET A 1 -10.31 -4.25 -20.36
N ASN A 2 -10.22 -5.29 -19.52
CA ASN A 2 -10.68 -5.20 -18.13
C ASN A 2 -9.88 -4.11 -17.41
N LYS A 3 -10.57 -3.06 -16.93
CA LYS A 3 -9.96 -1.87 -16.31
C LYS A 3 -9.12 -2.21 -15.06
N GLU A 4 -9.48 -3.26 -14.33
CA GLU A 4 -8.80 -3.66 -13.09
C GLU A 4 -7.40 -4.27 -13.31
N ASN A 5 -7.14 -4.91 -14.46
CA ASN A 5 -5.84 -5.55 -14.74
C ASN A 5 -4.79 -4.59 -15.30
N GLY A 6 -5.16 -3.35 -15.63
CA GLY A 6 -4.25 -2.40 -16.28
C GLY A 6 -3.15 -1.89 -15.34
N ILE A 7 -3.50 -1.60 -14.08
CA ILE A 7 -2.54 -0.98 -13.14
C ILE A 7 -1.41 -1.95 -12.79
N ARG A 8 -1.72 -3.24 -12.55
CA ARG A 8 -0.71 -4.25 -12.20
C ARG A 8 0.31 -4.52 -13.31
N GLN A 9 0.05 -4.04 -14.54
CA GLN A 9 0.94 -4.19 -15.69
C GLN A 9 1.86 -2.98 -15.88
N LEU A 10 1.67 -1.89 -15.12
CA LEU A 10 2.53 -0.71 -15.19
C LEU A 10 3.93 -1.02 -14.64
N ALA A 11 4.95 -0.35 -15.18
CA ALA A 11 6.31 -0.41 -14.66
C ALA A 11 6.53 0.68 -13.58
N PRO A 12 7.27 0.39 -12.49
CA PRO A 12 7.82 -0.90 -12.08
C PRO A 12 6.74 -1.86 -11.54
N GLN A 13 6.71 -3.10 -12.03
CA GLN A 13 5.59 -4.01 -11.81
C GLN A 13 5.38 -4.41 -10.34
N ALA A 14 6.45 -4.57 -9.58
CA ALA A 14 6.38 -4.90 -8.15
C ALA A 14 5.69 -3.77 -7.35
N LEU A 15 6.02 -2.52 -7.65
CA LEU A 15 5.38 -1.35 -7.01
C LEU A 15 3.89 -1.32 -7.32
N TRP A 16 3.52 -1.39 -8.60
CA TRP A 16 2.12 -1.27 -8.98
C TRP A 16 1.26 -2.46 -8.54
N SER A 17 1.84 -3.66 -8.46
CA SER A 17 1.17 -4.82 -7.88
C SER A 17 0.91 -4.64 -6.39
N ASN A 18 1.92 -4.19 -5.63
CA ASN A 18 1.78 -3.88 -4.20
C ASN A 18 0.76 -2.75 -3.97
N PHE A 19 0.77 -1.71 -4.80
CA PHE A 19 -0.20 -0.62 -4.70
C PHE A 19 -1.62 -1.11 -4.96
N ALA A 20 -1.81 -1.97 -5.97
CA ALA A 20 -3.10 -2.57 -6.24
C ALA A 20 -3.59 -3.46 -5.08
N ASP A 21 -2.70 -4.26 -4.46
CA ASP A 21 -3.03 -5.08 -3.29
C ASP A 21 -3.40 -4.21 -2.07
N LEU A 22 -2.60 -3.17 -1.79
CA LEU A 22 -2.85 -2.23 -0.69
C LEU A 22 -4.21 -1.52 -0.86
N ASN A 23 -4.55 -1.11 -2.08
CA ASN A 23 -5.82 -0.45 -2.37
C ASN A 23 -7.03 -1.39 -2.29
N GLN A 24 -6.85 -2.71 -2.24
CA GLN A 24 -7.94 -3.64 -1.92
C GLN A 24 -8.25 -3.71 -0.42
N VAL A 25 -7.43 -3.09 0.43
CA VAL A 25 -7.61 -3.07 1.88
C VAL A 25 -8.16 -1.71 2.31
N PRO A 26 -9.43 -1.63 2.75
CA PRO A 26 -9.95 -0.50 3.50
C PRO A 26 -8.99 -0.03 4.60
N ARG A 27 -8.58 1.24 4.51
CA ARG A 27 -7.61 1.86 5.43
C ARG A 27 -7.97 3.29 5.81
N PRO A 28 -9.15 3.53 6.41
CA PRO A 28 -9.54 4.85 6.87
C PRO A 28 -8.55 5.37 7.93
N SER A 29 -8.27 6.67 7.91
CA SER A 29 -7.62 7.33 9.04
C SER A 29 -8.40 7.06 10.34
N LYS A 30 -7.68 6.69 11.40
CA LYS A 30 -8.18 6.28 12.73
C LYS A 30 -8.86 4.90 12.81
N ARG A 31 -8.82 4.10 11.74
CA ARG A 31 -9.30 2.71 11.67
C ARG A 31 -8.35 1.83 10.85
N GLU A 32 -7.08 1.88 11.22
CA GLU A 32 -5.98 1.28 10.47
C GLU A 32 -5.78 -0.23 10.74
N GLU A 33 -6.59 -0.87 11.60
CA GLU A 33 -6.35 -2.23 12.09
C GLU A 33 -6.24 -3.25 10.95
N ARG A 34 -7.04 -3.08 9.90
CA ARG A 34 -7.02 -3.97 8.72
C ARG A 34 -5.74 -3.85 7.92
N VAL A 35 -5.28 -2.61 7.69
CA VAL A 35 -4.05 -2.38 6.93
C VAL A 35 -2.81 -2.73 7.75
N ILE A 36 -2.86 -2.55 9.07
CA ILE A 36 -1.82 -3.02 10.00
C ILE A 36 -1.67 -4.55 9.90
N GLU A 37 -2.76 -5.31 10.00
CA GLU A 37 -2.70 -6.76 9.88
C GLU A 37 -2.29 -7.23 8.47
N PHE A 38 -2.72 -6.52 7.41
CA PHE A 38 -2.22 -6.76 6.06
C PHE A 38 -0.69 -6.61 5.97
N MET A 39 -0.13 -5.50 6.47
CA MET A 39 1.31 -5.22 6.40
C MET A 39 2.13 -6.17 7.29
N LYS A 40 1.61 -6.50 8.47
CA LYS A 40 2.19 -7.50 9.36
C LYS A 40 2.21 -8.88 8.71
N GLY A 41 1.13 -9.26 8.05
CA GLY A 41 1.04 -10.49 7.26
C GLY A 41 2.02 -10.50 6.10
N PHE A 42 2.18 -9.38 5.40
CA PHE A 42 3.14 -9.20 4.31
C PHE A 42 4.58 -9.44 4.78
N GLY A 43 5.02 -8.76 5.86
CA GLY A 43 6.37 -8.94 6.41
C GLY A 43 6.64 -10.39 6.88
N LYS A 44 5.66 -11.01 7.56
CA LYS A 44 5.74 -12.41 8.00
C LYS A 44 5.83 -13.40 6.83
N LYS A 45 5.07 -13.17 5.75
CA LYS A 45 5.10 -14.01 4.55
C LYS A 45 6.48 -14.02 3.89
N LEU A 46 7.22 -12.92 4.01
CA LEU A 46 8.61 -12.80 3.54
C LEU A 46 9.63 -13.41 4.53
N GLY A 47 9.20 -13.85 5.71
CA GLY A 47 10.09 -14.35 6.75
C GLY A 47 10.92 -13.26 7.44
N LEU A 48 10.47 -12.00 7.38
CA LEU A 48 11.19 -10.85 7.96
C LEU A 48 10.73 -10.57 9.40
N ASP A 49 11.65 -10.09 10.24
CA ASP A 49 11.32 -9.62 11.60
C ASP A 49 10.30 -8.48 11.49
N THR A 50 9.11 -8.71 12.03
CA THR A 50 7.94 -7.86 11.86
C THR A 50 7.25 -7.65 13.19
N SER A 51 7.12 -6.39 13.59
CA SER A 51 6.51 -5.98 14.86
C SER A 51 5.55 -4.83 14.65
N VAL A 52 4.63 -4.66 15.60
CA VAL A 52 3.72 -3.53 15.69
C VAL A 52 3.91 -2.92 17.07
N ASP A 53 4.11 -1.61 17.14
CA ASP A 53 4.25 -0.91 18.44
C ASP A 53 2.88 -0.65 19.09
N ASP A 54 2.90 -0.11 20.31
CA ASP A 54 1.68 0.12 21.11
C ASP A 54 0.72 1.15 20.49
N VAL A 55 1.18 1.95 19.52
CA VAL A 55 0.36 2.96 18.82
C VAL A 55 0.00 2.54 17.40
N GLY A 56 0.36 1.31 16.98
CA GLY A 56 -0.04 0.71 15.72
C GLY A 56 0.93 0.89 14.55
N ASN A 57 2.14 1.44 14.75
CA ASN A 57 3.13 1.53 13.69
C ASN A 57 3.69 0.14 13.36
N VAL A 58 3.73 -0.20 12.07
CA VAL A 58 4.31 -1.46 11.59
C VAL A 58 5.79 -1.28 11.26
N VAL A 59 6.65 -2.10 11.86
CA VAL A 59 8.09 -2.11 11.60
C VAL A 59 8.47 -3.48 11.02
N ILE A 60 8.98 -3.49 9.79
CA ILE A 60 9.51 -4.67 9.10
C ILE A 60 11.01 -4.47 8.90
N LYS A 61 11.83 -5.41 9.36
CA LYS A 61 13.29 -5.35 9.26
C LYS A 61 13.81 -6.39 8.27
N LYS A 62 14.58 -5.90 7.29
CA LYS A 62 15.29 -6.72 6.31
C LYS A 62 16.79 -6.61 6.54
N PRO A 63 17.54 -7.73 6.64
CA PRO A 63 19.00 -7.67 6.74
C PRO A 63 19.62 -7.09 5.46
N ALA A 64 20.85 -6.60 5.57
CA ALA A 64 21.60 -6.14 4.41
C ALA A 64 21.77 -7.27 3.38
N SER A 65 21.80 -6.91 2.10
CA SER A 65 22.20 -7.85 1.06
C SER A 65 23.68 -8.24 1.20
N PRO A 66 24.09 -9.42 0.68
CA PRO A 66 25.47 -9.88 0.80
C PRO A 66 26.50 -8.84 0.38
N GLY A 67 27.48 -8.56 1.26
CA GLY A 67 28.54 -7.59 1.02
C GLY A 67 28.17 -6.14 1.38
N LYS A 68 27.03 -5.91 2.04
CA LYS A 68 26.59 -4.60 2.54
C LYS A 68 26.35 -4.55 4.05
N GLU A 69 26.73 -5.59 4.79
CA GLU A 69 26.47 -5.75 6.22
C GLU A 69 27.09 -4.65 7.09
N GLY A 70 28.22 -4.07 6.66
CA GLY A 70 28.89 -2.94 7.33
C GLY A 70 28.37 -1.56 6.94
N ARG A 71 27.30 -1.47 6.12
CA ARG A 71 26.74 -0.18 5.70
C ARG A 71 25.73 0.33 6.75
N PRO A 72 25.52 1.66 6.83
CA PRO A 72 24.51 2.22 7.72
C PRO A 72 23.11 1.66 7.43
N THR A 73 22.36 1.39 8.49
CA THR A 73 20.93 1.08 8.39
C THR A 73 20.16 2.29 7.86
N VAL A 74 19.20 2.05 6.98
CA VAL A 74 18.29 3.07 6.45
C VAL A 74 16.87 2.74 6.88
N ILE A 75 16.09 3.76 7.21
CA ILE A 75 14.65 3.66 7.45
C ILE A 75 13.93 4.27 6.27
N LEU A 76 13.02 3.51 5.67
CA LEU A 76 12.05 4.02 4.70
C LEU A 76 10.70 4.12 5.42
N GLN A 77 10.03 5.26 5.30
CA GLN A 77 8.79 5.53 6.04
C GLN A 77 7.71 6.05 5.10
N ALA A 78 6.50 5.56 5.32
CA ALA A 78 5.25 5.96 4.68
C ALA A 78 4.10 5.77 5.69
N HIS A 79 3.01 6.51 5.55
CA HIS A 79 1.80 6.30 6.35
C HIS A 79 0.84 5.32 5.66
N LEU A 80 0.10 4.55 6.45
CA LEU A 80 -0.75 3.45 5.94
C LEU A 80 -2.18 3.91 5.63
N ASP A 81 -2.67 4.94 6.31
CA ASP A 81 -4.04 5.38 6.15
C ASP A 81 -4.26 6.13 4.83
N MET A 82 -5.52 6.36 4.51
CA MET A 82 -5.89 7.27 3.45
C MET A 82 -7.11 8.09 3.85
N VAL A 83 -7.19 9.28 3.27
CA VAL A 83 -8.37 10.13 3.36
C VAL A 83 -9.50 9.49 2.55
N HIS A 84 -10.64 9.22 3.18
CA HIS A 84 -11.85 8.76 2.52
C HIS A 84 -12.70 9.94 2.08
N GLN A 85 -12.80 10.16 0.77
CA GLN A 85 -13.71 11.12 0.15
C GLN A 85 -14.29 10.52 -1.12
N LYS A 86 -15.55 10.83 -1.41
CA LYS A 86 -16.22 10.40 -2.64
C LYS A 86 -17.07 11.51 -3.22
N ASN A 87 -17.27 11.48 -4.53
CA ASN A 87 -18.14 12.43 -5.23
C ASN A 87 -19.61 12.20 -4.82
N ALA A 88 -20.42 13.25 -4.88
CA ALA A 88 -21.81 13.24 -4.38
C ALA A 88 -22.73 12.17 -5.02
N GLY A 89 -22.40 11.67 -6.22
CA GLY A 89 -23.16 10.63 -6.92
C GLY A 89 -22.52 9.23 -6.86
N THR A 90 -21.44 9.04 -6.09
CA THR A 90 -20.71 7.78 -6.06
C THR A 90 -21.24 6.87 -4.97
N ASP A 91 -21.81 5.73 -5.38
CA ASP A 91 -22.07 4.61 -4.49
C ASP A 91 -20.78 3.80 -4.31
N PHE A 92 -20.30 3.77 -3.06
CA PHE A 92 -19.04 3.18 -2.64
C PHE A 92 -19.01 3.12 -1.12
N ASP A 93 -18.78 1.94 -0.58
CA ASP A 93 -18.58 1.68 0.84
C ASP A 93 -17.11 1.46 1.17
N PHE A 94 -16.49 2.48 1.74
CA PHE A 94 -15.09 2.43 2.15
C PHE A 94 -14.78 1.38 3.22
N GLU A 95 -15.77 0.88 3.96
CA GLU A 95 -15.52 -0.12 5.01
C GLU A 95 -15.48 -1.54 4.45
N SER A 96 -16.02 -1.79 3.25
CA SER A 96 -16.09 -3.14 2.68
C SER A 96 -15.41 -3.26 1.32
N GLU A 97 -15.36 -2.18 0.53
CA GLU A 97 -14.85 -2.19 -0.84
C GLU A 97 -13.39 -1.73 -0.95
N GLY A 98 -12.66 -2.36 -1.87
CA GLY A 98 -11.36 -1.89 -2.33
C GLY A 98 -11.48 -0.72 -3.31
N ILE A 99 -10.47 0.14 -3.37
CA ILE A 99 -10.46 1.29 -4.29
C ILE A 99 -10.42 0.80 -5.75
N ARG A 100 -11.49 1.11 -6.49
CA ARG A 100 -11.63 0.88 -7.94
C ARG A 100 -10.70 1.83 -8.71
N SER A 101 -9.46 1.40 -8.88
CA SER A 101 -8.40 2.17 -9.54
C SER A 101 -8.36 1.88 -11.04
N PHE A 102 -8.10 2.88 -11.89
CA PHE A 102 -7.96 2.72 -13.35
C PHE A 102 -6.89 3.63 -13.94
N VAL A 103 -6.44 3.29 -15.16
CA VAL A 103 -5.50 4.10 -15.96
C VAL A 103 -6.28 5.00 -16.92
N ASP A 104 -5.93 6.29 -16.95
CA ASP A 104 -6.50 7.32 -17.80
C ASP A 104 -5.37 8.13 -18.46
N GLY A 105 -4.98 7.70 -19.66
CA GLY A 105 -3.80 8.23 -20.35
C GLY A 105 -2.54 8.01 -19.51
N GLU A 106 -1.91 9.10 -19.07
CA GLU A 106 -0.69 9.08 -18.25
C GLU A 106 -0.97 9.04 -16.73
N TRP A 107 -2.25 8.99 -16.34
CA TRP A 107 -2.66 9.09 -14.94
C TRP A 107 -3.26 7.79 -14.42
N VAL A 108 -3.08 7.54 -13.12
CA VAL A 108 -3.87 6.56 -12.37
C VAL A 108 -4.86 7.31 -11.49
N LYS A 109 -6.13 6.88 -11.53
CA LYS A 109 -7.25 7.53 -10.83
C LYS A 109 -8.14 6.49 -10.15
N ALA A 110 -9.04 6.93 -9.29
CA ALA A 110 -10.08 6.09 -8.69
C ALA A 110 -11.47 6.50 -9.17
N GLU A 111 -12.38 5.54 -9.30
CA GLU A 111 -13.75 5.78 -9.78
C GLU A 111 -14.59 6.48 -8.71
N GLY A 112 -14.60 7.81 -8.75
CA GLY A 112 -15.47 8.66 -7.92
C GLY A 112 -15.05 8.78 -6.45
N THR A 113 -13.86 8.30 -6.10
CA THR A 113 -13.30 8.36 -4.74
C THR A 113 -11.88 8.93 -4.74
N THR A 114 -11.35 9.21 -3.56
CA THR A 114 -9.90 9.36 -3.37
C THR A 114 -9.18 8.06 -3.72
N LEU A 115 -8.03 8.18 -4.38
CA LEU A 115 -7.24 7.03 -4.82
C LEU A 115 -6.37 6.41 -3.70
N GLY A 116 -6.02 7.20 -2.68
CA GLY A 116 -5.09 6.78 -1.64
C GLY A 116 -3.63 6.69 -2.09
N ALA A 117 -3.27 7.34 -3.21
CA ALA A 117 -1.89 7.39 -3.70
C ALA A 117 -0.94 8.03 -2.68
N ASP A 118 -1.41 9.04 -1.93
CA ASP A 118 -0.72 9.54 -0.75
C ASP A 118 -1.22 8.81 0.52
N ASN A 119 -0.39 8.04 1.26
CA ASN A 119 0.99 7.65 0.94
C ASN A 119 1.12 6.24 0.38
N GLY A 120 0.03 5.69 -0.19
CA GLY A 120 -0.01 4.32 -0.68
C GLY A 120 1.07 3.97 -1.72
N ILE A 121 1.50 4.93 -2.55
CA ILE A 121 2.63 4.70 -3.48
C ILE A 121 3.96 4.57 -2.73
N GLY A 122 4.17 5.37 -1.67
CA GLY A 122 5.33 5.25 -0.78
C GLY A 122 5.36 3.89 -0.09
N VAL A 123 4.23 3.46 0.48
CA VAL A 123 4.08 2.12 1.09
C VAL A 123 4.39 1.04 0.06
N ALA A 124 3.80 1.10 -1.14
CA ALA A 124 4.00 0.11 -2.20
C ALA A 124 5.45 0.06 -2.71
N ALA A 125 6.14 1.20 -2.76
CA ALA A 125 7.55 1.27 -3.10
C ALA A 125 8.42 0.59 -2.03
N ILE A 126 8.13 0.82 -0.74
CA ILE A 126 8.81 0.15 0.37
C ILE A 126 8.57 -1.36 0.30
N MET A 127 7.33 -1.79 0.07
CA MET A 127 6.99 -3.20 -0.12
C MET A 127 7.75 -3.84 -1.29
N ALA A 128 8.06 -3.08 -2.35
CA ALA A 128 8.82 -3.60 -3.50
C ALA A 128 10.33 -3.73 -3.22
N VAL A 129 10.86 -2.98 -2.24
CA VAL A 129 12.26 -3.07 -1.79
C VAL A 129 12.47 -4.22 -0.80
N LEU A 130 11.45 -4.51 0.03
CA LEU A 130 11.42 -5.64 0.96
C LEU A 130 11.44 -6.99 0.24
#